data_AF-A0A1F2YCW8-F1
#
_entry.id   AF-A0A1F2YCW8-F1
#
_cell.length_a   1.000
_cell.length_b   1.000
_cell.length_c   1.000
_cell.angle_alpha   90.00
_cell.angle_beta   90.00
_cell.angle_gamma   90.00
#
_symmetry.space_group_name_H-M   'P 1'
#
loop_
_entity.id
_entity.type
_entity.pdbx_description
1 polymer ?
#
loop_
_entity_poly.entity_id
_entity_poly.type
_entity_poly.pdbx_seq_one_letter_code
_entity_poly.pdbx_strand_id
1 'polypeptide(L)'
;MLDPYGDIQRKVRSYIADNPRADFSEVEENCFKGGDGLHAFTAISPRVFEAGLLESCQILVRGDYSHVISPWEHYIPIEDDASDFSVVFEAMKDTVLVDRLRRNCREALLSFDGLRAIEASRKVIELILAYKIRRNISSNTVLINRLIIKYNNEMVPAYLGYWRRQLLKQRFSVALKKFPLIDSLARAVHAKLV
;
A
#
# COMPACT_ATOMS: atom_id res chain seq x y z
N MET A 1 -5.54 -17.79 -4.70
CA MET A 1 -5.71 -18.67 -3.51
C MET A 1 -4.78 -18.25 -2.37
N LEU A 2 -5.16 -18.45 -1.10
CA LEU A 2 -4.32 -18.15 0.06
C LEU A 2 -3.61 -19.43 0.54
N ASP A 3 -2.28 -19.42 0.65
CA ASP A 3 -1.47 -20.54 1.15
C ASP A 3 -0.54 -20.09 2.30
N PRO A 4 -1.09 -19.84 3.51
CA PRO A 4 -0.36 -19.15 4.57
C PRO A 4 0.76 -20.01 5.19
N TYR A 5 0.66 -21.34 5.06
CA TYR A 5 1.63 -22.29 5.60
C TYR A 5 2.47 -22.97 4.51
N GLY A 6 2.24 -22.66 3.24
CA GLY A 6 2.97 -23.22 2.10
C GLY A 6 2.60 -24.68 1.78
N ASP A 7 1.47 -25.18 2.28
CA ASP A 7 1.06 -26.58 2.09
C ASP A 7 0.79 -26.88 0.63
N ILE A 8 0.13 -25.95 -0.07
CA ILE A 8 -0.20 -26.10 -1.48
C ILE A 8 1.06 -25.98 -2.31
N GLN A 9 1.92 -25.00 -2.02
CA GLN A 9 3.21 -24.86 -2.68
C GLN A 9 4.05 -26.14 -2.56
N ARG A 10 4.12 -26.75 -1.38
CA ARG A 10 4.84 -28.02 -1.17
C ARG A 10 4.24 -29.15 -2.01
N LYS A 11 2.92 -29.26 -2.04
CA LYS A 11 2.21 -30.27 -2.83
C LYS A 11 2.46 -30.10 -4.33
N VAL A 12 2.37 -28.88 -4.85
CA VAL A 12 2.68 -28.53 -6.24
C VAL A 12 4.13 -28.86 -6.58
N ARG A 13 5.08 -28.49 -5.72
CA ARG A 13 6.51 -28.79 -5.93
C ARG A 13 6.77 -30.29 -6.01
N SER A 14 6.18 -31.07 -5.11
CA SER A 14 6.28 -32.54 -5.14
C SER A 14 5.68 -33.09 -6.44
N TYR A 15 4.49 -32.61 -6.82
CA TYR A 15 3.77 -33.10 -7.98
C TYR A 15 4.50 -32.81 -9.30
N ILE A 16 5.04 -31.59 -9.47
CA ILE A 16 5.81 -31.20 -10.66
C ILE A 16 7.16 -31.96 -10.72
N ALA A 17 7.77 -32.27 -9.56
CA ALA A 17 9.00 -33.06 -9.53
C ALA A 17 8.77 -34.48 -10.08
N ASP A 18 7.61 -35.08 -9.77
CA ASP A 18 7.22 -36.40 -10.27
C ASP A 18 6.63 -36.34 -11.70
N ASN A 19 6.04 -35.20 -12.09
CA ASN A 19 5.37 -34.99 -13.37
C ASN A 19 5.85 -33.70 -14.08
N PRO A 20 7.08 -33.68 -14.65
CA PRO A 20 7.67 -32.44 -15.18
C PRO A 20 6.96 -31.83 -16.39
N ARG A 21 6.03 -32.57 -17.01
CA ARG A 21 5.23 -32.13 -18.17
C ARG A 21 3.78 -31.77 -17.82
N ALA A 22 3.41 -31.84 -16.54
CA ALA A 22 2.07 -31.50 -16.11
C ALA A 22 1.74 -30.04 -16.46
N ASP A 23 0.60 -29.82 -17.09
CA ASP A 23 0.09 -28.48 -17.36
C ASP A 23 -0.64 -27.91 -16.14
N PHE A 24 -1.09 -26.65 -16.24
CA PHE A 24 -1.77 -25.99 -15.13
C PHE A 24 -3.04 -26.73 -14.71
N SER A 25 -3.84 -27.22 -15.66
CA SER A 25 -5.10 -27.91 -15.38
C SER A 25 -4.87 -29.23 -14.62
N GLU A 26 -3.84 -29.98 -15.00
CA GLU A 26 -3.42 -31.20 -14.30
C GLU A 26 -2.91 -30.88 -12.89
N VAL A 27 -2.09 -29.83 -12.74
CA VAL A 27 -1.58 -29.40 -11.44
C VAL A 27 -2.73 -28.91 -10.53
N GLU A 28 -3.68 -28.14 -11.04
CA GLU A 28 -4.85 -27.68 -10.29
C GLU A 28 -5.66 -28.86 -9.77
N GLU A 29 -6.08 -29.77 -10.66
CA GLU A 29 -6.91 -30.93 -10.32
C GLU A 29 -6.25 -31.80 -9.23
N ASN A 30 -4.93 -31.98 -9.28
CA ASN A 30 -4.20 -32.83 -8.33
C ASN A 30 -3.77 -32.10 -7.06
N CYS A 31 -3.45 -30.82 -7.13
CA CYS A 31 -2.86 -30.08 -6.01
C CYS A 31 -3.87 -29.21 -5.27
N PHE A 32 -4.73 -28.48 -5.98
CA PHE A 32 -5.59 -27.43 -5.41
C PHE A 32 -6.90 -27.25 -6.18
N LYS A 33 -7.63 -28.35 -6.42
CA LYS A 33 -8.84 -28.37 -7.24
C LYS A 33 -9.86 -27.31 -6.84
N GLY A 34 -10.20 -26.41 -7.78
CA GLY A 34 -11.16 -25.33 -7.54
C GLY A 34 -10.70 -24.29 -6.51
N GLY A 35 -9.41 -24.30 -6.16
CA GLY A 35 -8.82 -23.35 -5.23
C GLY A 35 -8.34 -22.07 -5.92
N ASP A 36 -8.04 -22.13 -7.22
CA ASP A 36 -7.73 -20.94 -7.99
C ASP A 36 -8.98 -20.11 -8.26
N GLY A 37 -8.85 -18.78 -8.25
CA GLY A 37 -9.98 -17.86 -8.42
C GLY A 37 -11.03 -17.85 -7.30
N LEU A 38 -11.01 -18.79 -6.33
CA LEU A 38 -11.98 -18.88 -5.22
C LEU A 38 -12.08 -17.59 -4.40
N HIS A 39 -10.97 -16.87 -4.29
CA HIS A 39 -10.90 -15.57 -3.66
C HIS A 39 -10.26 -14.57 -4.61
N ALA A 40 -11.02 -13.54 -4.99
CA ALA A 40 -10.50 -12.39 -5.70
C ALA A 40 -9.71 -11.53 -4.71
N PHE A 41 -8.38 -11.61 -4.76
CA PHE A 41 -7.49 -10.73 -4.00
C PHE A 41 -7.24 -9.44 -4.80
N THR A 42 -8.31 -8.79 -5.25
CA THR A 42 -8.22 -7.56 -6.04
C THR A 42 -8.02 -6.37 -5.10
N ALA A 43 -6.76 -6.15 -4.73
CA ALA A 43 -6.36 -4.90 -4.11
C ALA A 43 -6.22 -3.83 -5.19
N ILE A 44 -6.93 -2.72 -5.03
CA ILE A 44 -6.66 -1.50 -5.78
C ILE A 44 -5.19 -1.08 -5.58
N SER A 45 -4.50 -0.84 -6.68
CA SER A 45 -3.06 -0.53 -6.66
C SER A 45 -2.81 0.88 -6.10
N PRO A 46 -1.75 1.08 -5.29
CA PRO A 46 -1.32 2.41 -4.85
C PRO A 46 -1.21 3.45 -5.99
N ARG A 47 -0.83 3.00 -7.18
CA ARG A 47 -0.71 3.87 -8.37
C ARG A 47 -2.03 4.55 -8.75
N VAL A 48 -3.16 3.87 -8.52
CA VAL A 48 -4.48 4.43 -8.82
C VAL A 48 -4.76 5.63 -7.92
N PHE A 49 -4.34 5.54 -6.65
CA PHE A 49 -4.45 6.64 -5.70
C PHE A 49 -3.52 7.79 -6.04
N GLU A 50 -2.25 7.49 -6.30
CA GLU A 50 -1.25 8.49 -6.65
C GLU A 50 -1.67 9.30 -7.88
N ALA A 51 -2.03 8.61 -8.97
CA ALA A 51 -2.46 9.26 -10.20
C ALA A 51 -3.78 10.02 -10.02
N GLY A 52 -4.78 9.43 -9.36
CA GLY A 52 -6.08 10.06 -9.13
C GLY A 52 -5.99 11.30 -8.24
N LEU A 53 -5.20 11.25 -7.16
CA LEU A 53 -5.01 12.39 -6.24
C LEU A 53 -4.19 13.52 -6.86
N LEU A 54 -3.26 13.20 -7.78
CA LEU A 54 -2.52 14.17 -8.58
C LEU A 54 -3.30 14.64 -9.82
N GLU A 55 -4.58 14.27 -9.94
CA GLU A 55 -5.47 14.62 -11.04
C GLU A 55 -4.93 14.25 -12.43
N SER A 56 -4.17 13.16 -12.51
CA SER A 56 -3.76 12.56 -13.78
C SER A 56 -4.87 11.63 -14.27
N CYS A 57 -5.41 11.90 -15.47
CA CYS A 57 -6.39 11.00 -16.08
C CYS A 57 -5.74 9.64 -16.36
N GLN A 58 -6.41 8.57 -15.95
CA GLN A 58 -5.86 7.22 -15.97
C GLN A 58 -6.45 6.43 -17.12
N ILE A 59 -5.62 5.63 -17.78
CA ILE A 59 -6.04 4.55 -18.68
C ILE A 59 -5.78 3.25 -17.94
N LEU A 60 -6.84 2.51 -17.65
CA LEU A 60 -6.78 1.33 -16.80
C LEU A 60 -7.46 0.14 -17.48
N VAL A 61 -6.87 -1.05 -17.34
CA VAL A 61 -7.51 -2.29 -17.79
C VAL A 61 -8.86 -2.43 -17.10
N ARG A 62 -9.91 -2.83 -17.82
CA ARG A 62 -11.24 -2.94 -17.24
C ARG A 62 -11.23 -3.87 -16.00
N GLY A 63 -11.79 -3.38 -14.90
CA GLY A 63 -11.86 -4.11 -13.64
C GLY A 63 -12.63 -3.38 -12.55
N ASP A 64 -12.86 -4.06 -11.42
CA ASP A 64 -13.74 -3.57 -10.34
C ASP A 64 -13.08 -2.54 -9.41
N TYR A 65 -11.75 -2.50 -9.31
CA TYR A 65 -10.99 -1.54 -8.48
C TYR A 65 -11.56 -1.31 -7.07
N SER A 66 -11.93 -2.41 -6.39
CA SER A 66 -12.56 -2.40 -5.06
C SER A 66 -13.84 -1.56 -4.97
N HIS A 67 -14.50 -1.33 -6.11
CA HIS A 67 -15.67 -0.48 -6.32
C HIS A 67 -15.48 0.98 -5.89
N VAL A 68 -14.23 1.44 -5.82
CA VAL A 68 -13.90 2.83 -5.46
C VAL A 68 -13.95 3.73 -6.69
N ILE A 69 -13.59 3.19 -7.86
CA ILE A 69 -13.60 3.90 -9.14
C ILE A 69 -14.26 3.04 -10.23
N SER A 70 -14.84 3.70 -11.21
CA SER A 70 -15.68 3.11 -12.26
C SER A 70 -15.25 3.57 -13.66
N PRO A 71 -15.34 2.68 -14.67
CA PRO A 71 -14.98 2.99 -16.05
C PRO A 71 -15.85 4.11 -16.63
N TRP A 72 -15.28 4.99 -17.45
CA TRP A 72 -15.93 6.15 -18.10
C TRP A 72 -16.53 7.20 -17.15
N GLU A 73 -16.38 7.01 -15.85
CA GLU A 73 -16.75 7.98 -14.81
C GLU A 73 -15.51 8.54 -14.13
N HIS A 74 -14.50 7.70 -13.89
CA HIS A 74 -13.28 8.05 -13.15
C HIS A 74 -11.99 7.79 -13.95
N TYR A 75 -12.05 6.93 -14.97
CA TYR A 75 -10.89 6.58 -15.80
C TYR A 75 -11.34 6.16 -17.20
N ILE A 76 -10.41 6.13 -18.15
CA ILE A 76 -10.63 5.60 -19.50
C ILE A 76 -10.31 4.08 -19.45
N PRO A 77 -11.30 3.19 -19.60
CA PRO A 77 -11.02 1.76 -19.63
C PRO A 77 -10.37 1.35 -20.95
N ILE A 78 -9.50 0.35 -20.89
CA ILE A 78 -8.96 -0.38 -22.04
C ILE A 78 -9.19 -1.88 -21.82
N GLU A 79 -9.43 -2.64 -22.89
CA GLU A 79 -9.43 -4.11 -22.80
C GLU A 79 -8.03 -4.64 -22.43
N ASP A 80 -7.97 -5.83 -21.85
CA ASP A 80 -6.70 -6.47 -21.47
C ASP A 80 -5.82 -6.80 -22.68
N ASP A 81 -6.44 -7.07 -23.83
CA ASP A 81 -5.80 -7.27 -25.13
C ASP A 81 -5.60 -5.97 -25.94
N ALA A 82 -6.03 -4.82 -25.41
CA ALA A 82 -6.01 -3.51 -26.05
C ALA A 82 -6.71 -3.43 -27.43
N SER A 83 -7.67 -4.33 -27.70
CA SER A 83 -8.42 -4.37 -28.96
C SER A 83 -9.24 -3.09 -29.23
N ASP A 84 -9.60 -2.34 -28.18
CA ASP A 84 -10.35 -1.09 -28.23
C ASP A 84 -9.46 0.18 -28.23
N PHE A 85 -8.16 0.04 -28.50
CA PHE A 85 -7.21 1.17 -28.46
C PHE A 85 -7.64 2.40 -29.26
N SER A 86 -8.30 2.22 -30.42
CA SER A 86 -8.79 3.34 -31.22
C SER A 86 -9.82 4.19 -30.47
N VAL A 87 -10.71 3.57 -29.70
CA VAL A 87 -11.71 4.25 -28.86
C VAL A 87 -11.04 4.98 -27.72
N VAL A 88 -10.09 4.32 -27.05
CA VAL A 88 -9.27 4.91 -25.97
C VAL A 88 -8.51 6.13 -26.48
N PHE A 89 -7.89 6.03 -27.66
CA PHE A 89 -7.11 7.10 -28.26
C PHE A 89 -7.95 8.34 -28.58
N GLU A 90 -9.16 8.17 -29.10
CA GLU A 90 -10.07 9.30 -29.32
C GLU A 90 -10.54 9.91 -27.99
N ALA A 91 -10.83 9.09 -26.97
CA ALA A 91 -11.18 9.58 -25.64
C ALA A 91 -10.05 10.39 -24.98
N MET A 92 -8.78 10.02 -25.20
CA MET A 92 -7.61 10.75 -24.70
C MET A 92 -7.50 12.17 -25.27
N LYS A 93 -8.00 12.40 -26.49
CA LYS A 93 -7.98 13.71 -27.15
C LYS A 93 -9.10 14.63 -26.70
N ASP A 94 -10.19 14.07 -26.17
CA ASP A 94 -11.32 14.84 -25.65
C ASP A 94 -10.94 15.46 -24.29
N THR A 95 -10.49 16.71 -24.33
CA THR A 95 -10.08 17.45 -23.14
C THR A 95 -11.20 17.65 -22.13
N VAL A 96 -12.46 17.75 -22.59
CA VAL A 96 -13.62 17.93 -21.70
C VAL A 96 -13.92 16.64 -20.95
N LEU A 97 -13.89 15.50 -21.65
CA LEU A 97 -14.01 14.18 -21.05
C LEU A 97 -12.88 13.93 -20.04
N VAL A 98 -11.64 14.12 -20.46
CA VAL A 98 -10.44 13.91 -19.61
C VAL A 98 -10.51 14.75 -18.34
N ASP A 99 -10.91 16.01 -18.46
CA ASP A 99 -11.04 16.93 -17.31
C ASP A 99 -12.15 16.50 -16.34
N ARG A 100 -13.26 15.96 -16.87
CA ARG A 100 -14.32 15.38 -16.04
C ARG A 100 -13.85 14.12 -15.31
N LEU A 101 -13.24 13.17 -16.02
CA LEU A 101 -12.79 11.89 -15.46
C LEU A 101 -11.79 12.09 -14.32
N ARG A 102 -10.77 12.92 -14.53
CA ARG A 102 -9.73 13.17 -13.50
C ARG A 102 -10.32 13.82 -12.23
N ARG A 103 -11.27 14.75 -12.37
CA ARG A 103 -11.93 15.43 -11.24
C ARG A 103 -12.81 14.47 -10.46
N ASN A 104 -13.64 13.70 -11.17
CA ASN A 104 -14.48 12.67 -10.56
C ASN A 104 -13.64 11.64 -9.81
N CYS A 105 -12.54 11.16 -10.42
CA CYS A 105 -11.62 10.21 -9.78
C CYS A 105 -11.10 10.76 -8.44
N ARG A 106 -10.58 11.98 -8.44
CA ARG A 106 -10.09 12.61 -7.21
C ARG A 106 -11.17 12.72 -6.14
N GLU A 107 -12.38 13.13 -6.52
CA GLU A 107 -13.51 13.26 -5.60
C GLU A 107 -13.93 11.92 -5.00
N ALA A 108 -14.06 10.87 -5.81
CA ALA A 108 -14.38 9.53 -5.36
C ALA A 108 -13.33 8.98 -4.38
N LEU A 109 -12.04 9.18 -4.69
CA LEU A 109 -10.95 8.75 -3.82
C LEU A 109 -10.94 9.48 -2.46
N LEU A 110 -11.18 10.78 -2.45
CA LEU A 110 -11.22 11.58 -1.20
C LEU A 110 -12.47 11.31 -0.36
N SER A 111 -13.59 10.97 -1.03
CA SER A 111 -14.86 10.66 -0.38
C SER A 111 -14.91 9.24 0.19
N PHE A 112 -14.00 8.36 -0.23
CA PHE A 112 -13.98 6.99 0.25
C PHE A 112 -13.34 6.86 1.64
N ASP A 113 -14.19 6.67 2.65
CA ASP A 113 -13.77 6.53 4.05
C ASP A 113 -12.87 5.31 4.31
N GLY A 114 -12.99 4.26 3.48
CA GLY A 114 -12.26 3.00 3.67
C GLY A 114 -10.73 3.15 3.60
N LEU A 115 -10.21 4.23 3.00
CA LEU A 115 -8.78 4.52 2.90
C LEU A 115 -8.27 5.42 4.04
N ARG A 116 -9.15 5.90 4.91
CA ARG A 116 -8.73 6.75 6.02
C ARG A 116 -8.02 5.89 7.06
N ALA A 117 -6.82 6.33 7.46
CA ALA A 117 -6.01 5.60 8.44
C ALA A 117 -6.77 5.35 9.76
N ILE A 118 -7.65 6.27 10.15
CA ILE A 118 -8.50 6.13 11.35
C ILE A 118 -9.50 4.98 11.21
N GLU A 119 -10.15 4.84 10.04
CA GLU A 119 -11.10 3.75 9.79
C GLU A 119 -10.40 2.40 9.70
N ALA A 120 -9.23 2.35 9.05
CA ALA A 120 -8.41 1.14 9.02
C ALA A 120 -8.01 0.70 10.44
N SER A 121 -7.54 1.65 11.27
CA SER A 121 -7.15 1.37 12.66
C SER A 121 -8.35 0.90 13.50
N ARG A 122 -9.50 1.56 13.34
CA ARG A 122 -10.74 1.19 14.03
C ARG A 122 -11.15 -0.25 13.70
N LYS A 123 -11.19 -0.61 12.42
CA LYS A 123 -11.54 -1.98 11.97
C LYS A 123 -10.61 -3.03 12.55
N VAL A 124 -9.29 -2.78 12.59
CA VAL A 124 -8.32 -3.71 13.19
C VAL A 124 -8.58 -3.87 14.68
N ILE A 125 -8.81 -2.78 15.41
CA ILE A 125 -9.14 -2.82 16.84
C ILE A 125 -10.41 -3.63 17.07
N GLU A 126 -11.47 -3.38 16.30
CA GLU A 126 -12.74 -4.12 16.38
C GLU A 126 -12.54 -5.63 16.13
N LEU A 127 -11.75 -6.00 15.11
CA LEU A 127 -11.40 -7.40 14.84
C LEU A 127 -10.65 -8.06 16.01
N ILE A 128 -9.68 -7.36 16.60
CA ILE A 128 -8.93 -7.85 17.76
C ILE A 128 -9.85 -8.05 18.95
N LEU A 129 -10.74 -7.08 19.22
CA LEU A 129 -11.70 -7.16 20.32
C LEU A 129 -12.68 -8.33 20.12
N ALA A 130 -13.24 -8.49 18.92
CA ALA A 130 -14.12 -9.59 18.58
C ALA A 130 -13.41 -10.96 18.75
N TYR A 131 -12.15 -11.06 18.30
CA TYR A 131 -11.35 -12.26 18.46
C TYR A 131 -11.07 -12.57 19.94
N LYS A 132 -10.72 -11.55 20.73
CA LYS A 132 -10.48 -11.66 22.18
C LYS A 132 -11.70 -12.19 22.92
N ILE A 133 -12.89 -11.66 22.60
CA ILE A 133 -14.17 -12.11 23.18
C ILE A 133 -14.43 -13.57 22.79
N ARG A 134 -14.32 -13.91 21.51
CA ARG A 134 -14.55 -15.29 21.00
C ARG A 134 -13.62 -16.32 21.65
N ARG A 135 -12.38 -15.96 21.95
CA ARG A 135 -11.37 -16.84 22.54
C ARG A 135 -11.26 -16.72 24.07
N ASN A 136 -12.11 -15.91 24.71
CA ASN A 136 -12.09 -15.63 26.14
C ASN A 136 -10.69 -15.25 26.65
N ILE A 137 -9.95 -14.44 25.89
CA ILE A 137 -8.59 -14.03 26.24
C ILE A 137 -8.66 -12.88 27.25
N SER A 138 -8.09 -13.07 28.43
CA SER A 138 -7.96 -12.01 29.43
C SER A 138 -6.74 -11.12 29.14
N SER A 139 -6.83 -9.82 29.45
CA SER A 139 -5.70 -8.89 29.36
C SER A 139 -5.28 -8.44 30.75
N ASN A 140 -3.97 -8.40 30.99
CA ASN A 140 -3.42 -7.84 32.23
C ASN A 140 -3.38 -6.30 32.14
N THR A 141 -4.50 -5.66 32.48
CA THR A 141 -4.67 -4.20 32.40
C THR A 141 -3.64 -3.45 33.26
N VAL A 142 -3.22 -4.02 34.39
CA VAL A 142 -2.22 -3.41 35.28
C VAL A 142 -0.85 -3.34 34.60
N LEU A 143 -0.41 -4.44 33.97
CA LEU A 143 0.83 -4.47 33.23
C LEU A 143 0.79 -3.51 32.04
N ILE A 144 -0.32 -3.49 31.30
CA ILE A 144 -0.51 -2.59 30.15
C ILE A 144 -0.39 -1.13 30.58
N ASN A 145 -1.08 -0.71 31.65
CA ASN A 145 -1.00 0.66 32.15
C ASN A 145 0.43 1.04 32.57
N ARG A 146 1.15 0.13 33.22
CA ARG A 146 2.56 0.34 33.57
C ARG A 146 3.43 0.54 32.34
N LEU A 147 3.23 -0.27 31.28
CA LEU A 147 3.96 -0.14 30.03
C LEU A 147 3.64 1.17 29.30
N ILE A 148 2.38 1.62 29.31
CA ILE A 148 1.97 2.91 28.73
C ILE A 148 2.68 4.07 29.44
N ILE A 149 2.68 4.08 30.78
CA ILE A 149 3.37 5.10 31.57
C ILE A 149 4.87 5.10 31.27
N LYS A 150 5.49 3.91 31.24
CA LYS A 150 6.90 3.75 30.90
C LYS A 150 7.21 4.31 29.50
N TYR A 151 6.41 3.95 28.50
CA TYR A 151 6.56 4.44 27.12
C TYR A 151 6.47 5.97 27.05
N ASN A 152 5.48 6.56 27.71
CA ASN A 152 5.31 8.02 27.72
C ASN A 152 6.45 8.74 28.43
N ASN A 153 7.00 8.17 29.50
CA ASN A 153 8.09 8.80 30.26
C ASN A 153 9.46 8.63 29.59
N GLU A 154 9.72 7.49 28.95
CA GLU A 154 11.03 7.16 28.40
C GLU A 154 11.11 7.46 26.91
N MET A 155 10.17 6.93 26.12
CA MET A 155 10.26 6.96 24.65
C MET A 155 9.84 8.30 24.07
N VAL A 156 8.77 8.92 24.57
CA VAL A 156 8.27 10.19 24.01
C VAL A 156 9.34 11.30 24.12
N PRO A 157 9.98 11.54 25.28
CA PRO A 157 11.06 12.54 25.37
C PRO A 157 12.28 12.17 24.52
N ALA A 158 12.64 10.88 24.46
CA ALA A 158 13.76 10.41 23.65
C ALA A 158 13.52 10.68 22.16
N TYR A 159 12.33 10.37 21.63
CA TYR A 159 11.96 10.65 20.24
C TYR A 159 11.96 12.15 19.96
N LEU A 160 11.34 12.96 20.82
CA LEU A 160 11.32 14.42 20.65
C LEU A 160 12.74 15.01 20.68
N GLY A 161 13.60 14.53 21.58
CA GLY A 161 15.01 14.92 21.66
C GLY A 161 15.79 14.54 20.41
N TYR A 162 15.61 13.32 19.91
CA TYR A 162 16.21 12.85 18.66
C TYR A 162 15.81 13.73 17.48
N TRP A 163 14.51 13.95 17.28
CA TRP A 163 14.00 14.76 16.17
C TRP A 163 14.43 16.22 16.26
N ARG A 164 14.46 16.82 17.45
CA ARG A 164 15.02 18.17 17.66
C ARG A 164 16.49 18.24 17.24
N ARG A 165 17.30 17.25 17.61
CA ARG A 165 18.72 17.18 17.19
C ARG A 165 18.85 17.04 15.67
N GLN A 166 18.01 16.23 15.03
CA GLN A 166 18.02 16.07 13.57
C GLN A 166 17.63 17.37 12.85
N LEU A 167 16.59 18.06 13.33
CA LEU A 167 16.16 19.37 12.81
C LEU A 167 17.26 20.42 12.97
N LEU A 168 17.93 20.47 14.12
CA LEU A 168 19.06 21.39 14.34
C LEU A 168 20.23 21.08 13.41
N LYS A 169 20.60 19.80 13.24
CA LYS A 169 21.63 19.37 12.28
C LYS A 169 21.28 19.77 10.85
N GLN A 170 20.03 19.55 10.42
CA GLN A 170 19.58 19.93 9.08
C GLN A 170 19.64 21.45 8.89
N ARG A 171 19.15 22.24 9.85
CA ARG A 171 19.23 23.71 9.82
C ARG A 171 20.67 24.22 9.78
N PHE A 172 21.55 23.65 10.60
CA PHE A 172 22.98 23.98 10.58
C PHE A 172 23.62 23.62 9.23
N SER A 173 23.31 22.45 8.67
CA SER A 173 23.82 22.06 7.35
C SER A 173 23.37 23.03 6.25
N VAL A 174 22.09 23.44 6.26
CA VAL A 174 21.57 24.42 5.30
C VAL A 174 22.21 25.80 5.51
N ALA A 175 22.44 26.22 6.76
CA ALA A 175 23.11 27.48 7.06
C ALA A 175 24.60 27.46 6.65
N LEU A 176 25.33 26.37 6.91
CA LEU A 176 26.72 26.22 6.47
C LEU A 176 26.86 26.25 4.96
N LYS A 177 25.92 25.66 4.21
CA LYS A 177 25.91 25.72 2.73
C LYS A 177 25.85 27.15 2.17
N LYS A 178 25.39 28.14 2.95
CA LYS A 178 25.45 29.57 2.56
C LYS A 178 26.86 30.15 2.63
N PHE A 179 27.79 29.48 3.32
CA PHE A 179 29.19 29.85 3.49
C PHE A 179 30.10 28.72 2.98
N PRO A 180 30.36 28.65 1.65
CA PRO A 180 30.94 27.48 1.00
C PRO A 180 32.35 27.09 1.47
N LEU A 181 33.15 28.06 1.92
CA LEU A 181 34.48 27.82 2.50
C LEU A 181 34.44 27.09 3.85
N ILE A 182 33.44 27.41 4.69
CA ILE A 182 33.28 26.79 6.01
C ILE A 182 32.68 25.39 5.85
N ASP A 183 31.77 25.22 4.90
CA ASP A 183 31.14 23.94 4.56
C ASP A 183 32.12 22.91 3.97
N SER A 184 33.12 23.34 3.18
CA SER A 184 34.17 22.43 2.69
C SER A 184 35.10 21.97 3.82
N LEU A 185 35.49 22.88 4.71
CA LEU A 185 36.36 22.59 5.85
C LEU A 185 35.67 21.67 6.87
N ALA A 186 34.40 21.93 7.19
CA ALA A 186 33.61 21.12 8.10
C ALA A 186 33.41 19.68 7.58
N ARG A 187 33.16 19.50 6.28
CA ARG A 187 33.09 18.17 5.64
C ARG A 187 34.41 17.43 5.69
N ALA A 188 35.53 18.12 5.44
CA ALA A 188 36.87 17.53 5.51
C ALA A 188 37.25 17.08 6.92
N VAL A 189 36.82 17.82 7.96
CA VAL A 189 37.02 17.44 9.37
C VAL A 189 36.12 16.27 9.77
N HIS A 190 34.84 16.27 9.35
CA HIS A 190 33.91 15.19 9.67
C HIS A 190 34.34 13.85 9.05
N ALA A 191 34.84 13.86 7.80
CA ALA A 191 35.37 12.68 7.11
C ALA A 191 36.65 12.09 7.74
N LYS A 192 37.32 12.83 8.64
CA LYS A 192 38.47 12.33 9.41
C LYS A 192 38.09 11.78 10.80
N LEU A 193 36.86 12.00 11.25
CA LEU A 193 36.37 11.65 12.58
C LEU A 193 35.36 10.49 12.59
N VAL A 194 34.83 10.11 11.42
CA VAL A 194 33.97 8.94 11.17
C VAL A 194 34.79 7.88 10.46
#